data_AF-A0A954GLE8-F1
#
_entry.id   AF-A0A954GLE8-F1
#
_cell.length_a   1.000
_cell.length_b   1.000
_cell.length_c   1.000
_cell.angle_alpha   90.00
_cell.angle_beta   90.00
_cell.angle_gamma   90.00
#
_symmetry.space_group_name_H-M   'P 1'
#
loop_
_entity.id
_entity.type
_entity.pdbx_description
1 polymer ?
#
loop_
_entity_poly.entity_id
_entity_poly.type
_entity_poly.pdbx_seq_one_letter_code
_entity_poly.pdbx_strand_id
1 'polypeptide(L)'
;DFCRKENQIGEVAVYAHASAGCLHVRPLLNMKDGLDIAKLRAVGEYATDLAVQYSGVMSGEHGDGFARSAYNPKLFGETLYNALRETKAIFDPHNLMNPGKIVDAPLPTENLRMGPTYQTIELQTVFDWGADGGYAPAIEMCNGAGVCRKLGGGTMCPSYMATRDEHDTTRARANSLRNALSGR
;
A
#
# COMPACT_ATOMS: atom_id res chain seq x y z
N ASP A 1 -15.68 9.07 -15.71
CA ASP A 1 -16.04 10.39 -15.18
C ASP A 1 -15.51 10.67 -13.78
N PHE A 2 -15.65 9.76 -12.80
CA PHE A 2 -15.12 9.93 -11.43
C PHE A 2 -13.65 10.42 -11.30
N CYS A 3 -12.68 9.67 -11.85
CA CYS A 3 -11.25 10.00 -11.63
C CYS A 3 -10.86 11.35 -12.26
N ARG A 4 -11.17 11.57 -13.55
CA ARG A 4 -10.72 12.78 -14.27
C ARG A 4 -11.63 13.99 -14.04
N LYS A 5 -12.95 13.84 -14.10
CA LYS A 5 -13.89 14.98 -14.04
C LYS A 5 -14.18 15.41 -12.60
N GLU A 6 -14.39 14.47 -11.70
CA GLU A 6 -14.82 14.78 -10.33
C GLU A 6 -13.64 14.94 -9.37
N ASN A 7 -12.53 14.23 -9.59
CA ASN A 7 -11.43 14.17 -8.63
C ASN A 7 -10.06 14.59 -9.19
N GLN A 8 -9.99 15.01 -10.46
CA GLN A 8 -8.76 15.52 -11.10
C GLN A 8 -7.54 14.59 -10.91
N ILE A 9 -7.77 13.29 -11.05
CA ILE A 9 -6.73 12.26 -11.08
C ILE A 9 -6.29 12.12 -12.53
N GLY A 10 -5.08 12.60 -12.85
CA GLY A 10 -4.57 12.71 -14.21
C GLY A 10 -4.33 11.34 -14.87
N GLU A 11 -3.64 10.46 -14.15
CA GLU A 11 -3.21 9.16 -14.66
C GLU A 11 -3.73 8.01 -13.81
N VAL A 12 -4.30 7.01 -14.49
CA VAL A 12 -4.80 5.78 -13.87
C VAL A 12 -4.40 4.62 -14.77
N ALA A 13 -3.64 3.67 -14.23
CA ALA A 13 -3.35 2.41 -14.90
C ALA A 13 -4.46 1.40 -14.57
N VAL A 14 -5.01 0.75 -15.61
CA VAL A 14 -6.04 -0.27 -15.47
C VAL A 14 -5.64 -1.51 -16.26
N TYR A 15 -5.62 -2.66 -15.60
CA TYR A 15 -5.38 -3.96 -16.23
C TYR A 15 -6.22 -5.03 -15.51
N ALA A 16 -6.50 -6.16 -16.16
CA ALA A 16 -7.46 -7.12 -15.65
C ALA A 16 -7.08 -8.56 -15.93
N HIS A 17 -7.52 -9.45 -15.05
CA HIS A 17 -7.70 -10.87 -15.32
C HIS A 17 -9.18 -11.10 -15.65
N ALA A 18 -9.54 -10.88 -16.93
CA ALA A 18 -10.94 -10.90 -17.36
C ALA A 18 -11.65 -12.21 -17.04
N SER A 19 -10.96 -13.35 -17.16
CA SER A 19 -11.49 -14.68 -16.83
C SER A 19 -11.84 -14.86 -15.35
N ALA A 20 -11.20 -14.10 -14.46
CA ALA A 20 -11.42 -14.15 -13.02
C ALA A 20 -12.32 -13.00 -12.52
N GLY A 21 -12.77 -12.11 -13.40
CA GLY A 21 -13.50 -10.90 -13.00
C GLY A 21 -12.68 -9.95 -12.13
N CYS A 22 -11.35 -10.00 -12.21
CA CYS A 22 -10.46 -9.20 -11.36
C CYS A 22 -9.92 -7.99 -12.14
N LEU A 23 -10.23 -6.78 -11.67
CA LEU A 23 -9.73 -5.52 -12.22
C LEU A 23 -8.70 -4.91 -11.26
N HIS A 24 -7.52 -4.63 -11.78
CA HIS A 24 -6.47 -3.87 -11.10
C HIS A 24 -6.57 -2.41 -11.53
N VAL A 25 -7.03 -1.55 -10.61
CA VAL A 25 -7.11 -0.10 -10.82
C VAL A 25 -6.06 0.58 -9.96
N ARG A 26 -5.17 1.36 -10.59
CA ARG A 26 -4.05 2.02 -9.93
C ARG A 26 -4.01 3.50 -10.30
N PRO A 27 -4.67 4.39 -9.53
CA PRO A 27 -4.50 5.82 -9.70
C PRO A 27 -3.08 6.22 -9.28
N LEU A 28 -2.43 7.07 -10.06
CA LEU A 28 -1.13 7.64 -9.71
C LEU A 28 -1.38 8.86 -8.81
N LEU A 29 -1.11 8.69 -7.52
CA LEU A 29 -1.33 9.69 -6.48
C LEU A 29 -0.04 9.93 -5.71
N ASN A 30 0.23 11.19 -5.36
CA ASN A 30 1.35 11.59 -4.53
C ASN A 30 0.94 11.64 -3.06
N MET A 31 1.37 10.67 -2.25
CA MET A 31 1.06 10.64 -0.81
C MET A 31 1.75 11.74 0.01
N LYS A 32 2.64 12.55 -0.60
CA LYS A 32 3.20 13.76 0.01
C LYS A 32 2.29 14.98 -0.17
N ASP A 33 1.24 14.90 -0.98
CA ASP A 33 0.27 15.96 -1.21
C ASP A 33 -1.04 15.66 -0.45
N GLY A 34 -1.47 16.60 0.39
CA GLY A 34 -2.72 16.48 1.16
C GLY A 34 -3.97 16.31 0.30
N LEU A 35 -4.02 16.92 -0.88
CA LEU A 35 -5.13 16.77 -1.83
C LEU A 35 -5.17 15.35 -2.40
N ASP A 36 -4.03 14.79 -2.76
CA ASP A 36 -3.96 13.43 -3.29
C ASP A 36 -4.24 12.36 -2.23
N ILE A 37 -3.93 12.62 -0.96
CA ILE A 37 -4.37 11.80 0.17
C ILE A 37 -5.90 11.79 0.28
N ALA A 38 -6.54 12.96 0.13
CA ALA A 38 -8.00 13.03 0.12
C ALA A 38 -8.59 12.25 -1.07
N LYS A 39 -7.98 12.35 -2.26
CA LYS A 39 -8.35 11.57 -3.44
C LYS A 39 -8.21 10.06 -3.21
N LEU A 40 -7.17 9.60 -2.49
CA LEU A 40 -7.01 8.18 -2.15
C LEU A 40 -8.25 7.65 -1.43
N ARG A 41 -8.73 8.39 -0.42
CA ARG A 41 -9.93 8.02 0.34
C ARG A 41 -11.17 8.03 -0.56
N ALA A 42 -11.37 9.08 -1.35
CA ALA A 42 -12.51 9.20 -2.25
C ALA A 42 -12.57 8.05 -3.27
N VAL A 43 -11.43 7.68 -3.86
CA VAL A 43 -11.33 6.53 -4.78
C VAL A 43 -11.67 5.22 -4.06
N GLY A 44 -11.16 5.01 -2.85
CA GLY A 44 -11.45 3.80 -2.08
C GLY A 44 -12.93 3.66 -1.72
N GLU A 45 -13.57 4.75 -1.30
CA GLU A 45 -15.02 4.81 -1.05
C GLU A 45 -15.81 4.51 -2.33
N TYR A 46 -15.53 5.24 -3.42
CA TYR A 46 -16.20 5.03 -4.71
C TYR A 46 -16.06 3.60 -5.25
N ALA A 47 -14.85 3.02 -5.17
CA ALA A 47 -14.60 1.66 -5.60
C ALA A 47 -15.34 0.64 -4.72
N THR A 48 -15.45 0.89 -3.41
CA THR A 48 -16.22 0.04 -2.50
C THR A 48 -17.71 0.06 -2.85
N ASP A 49 -18.25 1.24 -3.17
CA ASP A 49 -19.66 1.41 -3.53
C ASP A 49 -20.00 0.65 -4.81
N LEU A 50 -19.12 0.73 -5.81
CA LEU A 50 -19.24 -0.06 -7.03
C LEU A 50 -19.15 -1.56 -6.72
N ALA A 51 -18.20 -1.99 -5.90
CA ALA A 51 -18.07 -3.40 -5.53
C ALA A 51 -19.37 -3.92 -4.89
N VAL A 52 -19.95 -3.20 -3.93
CA VAL A 52 -21.24 -3.58 -3.33
C VAL A 52 -22.37 -3.59 -4.36
N GLN A 53 -22.48 -2.56 -5.19
CA GLN A 53 -23.52 -2.46 -6.22
C GLN A 53 -23.51 -3.66 -7.18
N TYR A 54 -22.32 -4.15 -7.53
CA TYR A 54 -22.15 -5.26 -8.46
C TYR A 54 -21.89 -6.61 -7.74
N SER A 55 -22.16 -6.71 -6.44
CA SER A 55 -21.96 -7.93 -5.64
C SER A 55 -20.52 -8.50 -5.71
N GLY A 56 -19.54 -7.61 -5.84
CA GLY A 56 -18.11 -7.89 -5.85
C GLY A 56 -17.41 -7.56 -4.53
N VAL A 57 -16.07 -7.57 -4.57
CA VAL A 57 -15.20 -7.30 -3.41
C VAL A 57 -14.03 -6.39 -3.78
N MET A 58 -13.46 -5.70 -2.79
CA MET A 58 -12.31 -4.79 -2.99
C MET A 58 -10.97 -5.51 -3.18
N SER A 59 -10.87 -6.78 -2.78
CA SER A 59 -9.65 -7.58 -2.90
C SER A 59 -9.97 -9.01 -3.30
N GLY A 60 -9.42 -9.45 -4.44
CA GLY A 60 -9.43 -10.86 -4.88
C GLY A 60 -8.08 -11.59 -4.74
N GLU A 61 -6.95 -10.86 -4.78
CA GLU A 61 -5.61 -11.48 -4.84
C GLU A 61 -4.63 -10.95 -3.77
N HIS A 62 -4.65 -9.65 -3.48
CA HIS A 62 -3.59 -8.98 -2.73
C HIS A 62 -3.90 -8.72 -1.25
N GLY A 63 -5.05 -9.20 -0.78
CA GLY A 63 -5.56 -8.94 0.57
C GLY A 63 -5.96 -7.48 0.82
N ASP A 64 -6.54 -7.21 1.98
CA ASP A 64 -7.04 -5.86 2.28
C ASP A 64 -5.96 -4.93 2.82
N GLY A 65 -5.17 -5.41 3.78
CA GLY A 65 -4.15 -4.62 4.49
C GLY A 65 -4.72 -3.29 5.03
N PHE A 66 -3.87 -2.29 5.27
CA PHE A 66 -4.37 -0.96 5.66
C PHE A 66 -5.08 -0.22 4.52
N ALA A 67 -4.80 -0.59 3.27
CA ALA A 67 -5.34 0.12 2.11
C ALA A 67 -6.85 -0.08 1.92
N ARG A 68 -7.39 -1.23 2.35
CA ARG A 68 -8.79 -1.59 2.08
C ARG A 68 -9.58 -2.03 3.31
N SER A 69 -8.94 -2.43 4.42
CA SER A 69 -9.65 -3.01 5.57
C SER A 69 -10.66 -2.05 6.21
N ALA A 70 -10.46 -0.74 6.09
CA ALA A 70 -11.41 0.27 6.57
C ALA A 70 -12.80 0.15 5.89
N TYR A 71 -12.87 -0.45 4.71
CA TYR A 71 -14.09 -0.60 3.92
C TYR A 71 -14.80 -1.94 4.16
N ASN A 72 -14.16 -2.87 4.87
CA ASN A 72 -14.70 -4.20 5.15
C ASN A 72 -16.08 -4.18 5.87
N PRO A 73 -16.38 -3.27 6.83
CA PRO A 73 -17.72 -3.19 7.41
C PRO A 73 -18.82 -2.99 6.37
N LYS A 74 -18.55 -2.17 5.33
CA LYS A 74 -19.50 -1.90 4.25
C LYS A 74 -19.67 -3.10 3.31
N LEU A 75 -18.58 -3.82 3.00
CA LEU A 75 -18.60 -4.98 2.10
C LEU A 75 -19.27 -6.20 2.73
N PHE A 76 -18.93 -6.51 3.97
CA PHE A 76 -19.41 -7.72 4.65
C PHE A 76 -20.73 -7.51 5.38
N GLY A 77 -21.09 -6.25 5.67
CA GLY A 77 -22.23 -5.93 6.52
C GLY A 77 -21.99 -6.30 7.98
N GLU A 78 -22.90 -5.88 8.84
CA GLU A 78 -22.75 -5.97 10.29
C GLU A 78 -22.52 -7.41 10.78
N THR A 79 -23.36 -8.36 10.35
CA THR A 79 -23.32 -9.75 10.83
C THR A 79 -21.98 -10.42 10.53
N LEU A 80 -21.53 -10.40 9.27
CA LEU A 80 -20.29 -11.07 8.88
C LEU A 80 -19.07 -10.32 9.42
N TYR A 81 -19.11 -8.99 9.44
CA TYR A 81 -18.00 -8.21 10.01
C TYR A 81 -17.82 -8.49 11.50
N ASN A 82 -18.91 -8.58 12.27
CA ASN A 82 -18.85 -8.96 13.68
C ASN A 82 -18.30 -10.39 13.87
N ALA A 83 -18.66 -11.35 13.02
CA ALA A 83 -18.07 -12.69 13.06
C ALA A 83 -16.55 -12.66 12.80
N LEU A 84 -16.05 -11.82 11.90
CA LEU A 84 -14.60 -11.61 11.69
C LEU A 84 -13.95 -11.03 12.95
N ARG A 85 -14.60 -10.08 13.63
CA ARG A 85 -14.11 -9.46 14.87
C ARG A 85 -14.04 -10.46 16.01
N GLU A 86 -15.10 -11.24 16.21
CA GLU A 86 -15.15 -12.30 17.22
C GLU A 86 -14.08 -13.35 16.97
N THR A 87 -13.93 -13.79 15.72
CA THR A 87 -12.86 -14.73 15.33
C THR A 87 -11.50 -14.15 15.68
N LYS A 88 -11.24 -12.88 15.34
CA LYS A 88 -9.98 -12.20 15.71
C LYS A 88 -9.75 -12.19 17.22
N ALA A 89 -10.78 -11.86 18.02
CA ALA A 89 -10.67 -11.79 19.47
C ALA A 89 -10.45 -13.15 20.14
N ILE A 90 -11.02 -14.23 19.59
CA ILE A 90 -10.83 -15.61 20.09
C ILE A 90 -9.37 -16.04 19.94
N PHE A 91 -8.76 -15.80 18.78
CA PHE A 91 -7.40 -16.24 18.49
C PHE A 91 -6.31 -15.25 18.91
N ASP A 92 -6.66 -13.99 19.15
CA ASP A 92 -5.73 -12.93 19.58
C ASP A 92 -6.38 -11.99 20.61
N PRO A 93 -6.66 -12.48 21.83
CA PRO A 93 -7.40 -11.74 22.86
C PRO A 93 -6.68 -10.48 23.35
N HIS A 94 -5.37 -10.39 23.15
CA HIS A 94 -4.55 -9.23 23.51
C HIS A 94 -4.23 -8.32 22.30
N ASN A 95 -4.78 -8.64 21.12
CA ASN A 95 -4.61 -7.87 19.88
C ASN A 95 -3.13 -7.63 19.48
N LEU A 96 -2.28 -8.64 19.64
CA LEU A 96 -0.84 -8.57 19.35
C LEU A 96 -0.51 -8.97 17.91
N MET A 97 -1.35 -9.80 17.29
CA MET A 97 -1.12 -10.37 15.96
C MET A 97 -1.64 -9.45 14.86
N ASN A 98 -0.79 -8.51 14.42
CA ASN A 98 -1.05 -7.68 13.24
C ASN A 98 -2.32 -6.80 13.34
N PRO A 99 -2.44 -5.95 14.36
CA PRO A 99 -3.65 -5.17 14.64
C PRO A 99 -4.04 -4.21 13.50
N GLY A 100 -5.33 -3.88 13.45
CA GLY A 100 -5.91 -2.90 12.53
C GLY A 100 -5.98 -3.36 11.08
N LYS A 101 -6.04 -4.66 10.83
CA LYS A 101 -6.14 -5.25 9.48
C LYS A 101 -7.24 -6.30 9.48
N ILE A 102 -7.97 -6.37 8.37
CA ILE A 102 -9.24 -7.11 8.19
C ILE A 102 -10.37 -6.55 9.06
N VAL A 103 -10.12 -6.34 10.36
CA VAL A 103 -11.04 -5.77 11.33
C VAL A 103 -10.40 -4.61 12.09
N ASP A 104 -11.24 -3.71 12.60
CA ASP A 104 -10.85 -2.57 13.44
C ASP A 104 -9.72 -1.73 12.84
N ALA A 105 -9.76 -1.57 11.51
CA ALA A 105 -8.74 -0.89 10.75
C ALA A 105 -8.91 0.63 10.80
N PRO A 106 -7.81 1.39 10.96
CA PRO A 106 -7.83 2.84 10.78
C PRO A 106 -8.11 3.18 9.31
N LEU A 107 -8.40 4.45 9.03
CA LEU A 107 -8.54 4.91 7.65
C LEU A 107 -7.24 4.70 6.87
N PRO A 108 -7.31 4.44 5.54
CA PRO A 108 -6.12 4.21 4.71
C PRO A 108 -5.16 5.41 4.66
N THR A 109 -5.62 6.58 5.12
CA THR A 109 -4.86 7.83 5.15
C THR A 109 -4.10 8.08 6.47
N GLU A 110 -4.29 7.25 7.51
CA GLU A 110 -3.71 7.51 8.84
C GLU A 110 -2.27 7.00 8.98
N ASN A 111 -1.93 5.90 8.31
CA ASN A 111 -0.63 5.22 8.47
C ASN A 111 0.23 5.32 7.21
N LEU A 112 0.31 6.53 6.64
CA LEU A 112 1.07 6.77 5.41
C LEU A 112 2.57 6.66 5.67
N ARG A 113 3.27 5.89 4.83
CA ARG A 113 4.74 5.79 4.87
C ARG A 113 5.40 7.15 4.61
N MET A 114 4.83 7.90 3.67
CA MET A 114 5.22 9.24 3.25
C MET A 114 3.95 10.06 3.25
N GLY A 115 3.88 11.05 4.15
CA GLY A 115 2.75 11.97 4.28
C GLY A 115 3.17 13.41 3.98
N PRO A 116 2.31 14.42 4.21
CA PRO A 116 2.60 15.82 3.86
C PRO A 116 3.79 16.43 4.61
N THR A 117 4.12 15.89 5.77
CA THR A 117 5.28 16.30 6.59
C THR A 117 6.56 15.58 6.22
N TYR A 118 6.51 14.59 5.31
CA TYR A 118 7.70 13.88 4.88
C TYR A 118 8.56 14.79 4.00
N GLN A 119 9.80 15.00 4.43
CA GLN A 119 10.81 15.78 3.75
C GLN A 119 12.10 14.98 3.66
N THR A 120 12.92 15.24 2.66
CA THR A 120 14.23 14.61 2.49
C THR A 120 15.30 15.68 2.34
N ILE A 121 16.49 15.44 2.89
CA ILE A 121 17.65 16.25 2.57
C ILE A 121 18.03 16.06 1.11
N GLU A 122 18.39 17.17 0.45
CA GLU A 122 18.95 17.12 -0.90
C GLU A 122 20.44 16.83 -0.82
N LEU A 123 20.90 15.85 -1.59
CA LEU A 123 22.31 15.46 -1.66
C LEU A 123 22.87 15.77 -3.04
N GLN A 124 24.06 16.35 -3.06
CA GLN A 124 24.88 16.40 -4.27
C GLN A 124 25.50 15.03 -4.50
N THR A 125 25.08 14.35 -5.57
CA THR A 125 25.53 13.00 -5.91
C THR A 125 26.47 13.01 -7.11
N VAL A 126 27.45 12.11 -7.11
CA VAL A 126 28.36 11.93 -8.26
C VAL A 126 27.65 11.28 -9.45
N PHE A 127 26.71 10.35 -9.18
CA PHE A 127 25.91 9.70 -10.21
C PHE A 127 24.70 10.56 -10.59
N ASP A 128 24.29 10.45 -11.86
CA ASP A 128 23.08 11.07 -12.38
C ASP A 128 21.83 10.22 -12.05
N TRP A 129 20.88 10.85 -11.34
CA TRP A 129 19.59 10.26 -10.96
C TRP A 129 18.42 11.00 -11.61
N GLY A 130 18.67 11.84 -12.63
CA GLY A 130 17.66 12.68 -13.26
C GLY A 130 16.49 11.89 -13.84
N ALA A 131 16.73 10.68 -14.35
CA ALA A 131 15.69 9.80 -14.89
C ALA A 131 14.66 9.36 -13.83
N ASP A 132 15.06 9.28 -12.56
CA ASP A 132 14.19 8.92 -11.43
C ASP A 132 13.60 10.16 -10.74
N GLY A 133 13.95 11.37 -11.19
CA GLY A 133 13.59 12.63 -10.52
C GLY A 133 14.52 13.00 -9.35
N GLY A 134 15.69 12.35 -9.25
CA GLY A 134 16.70 12.59 -8.22
C GLY A 134 16.91 11.40 -7.27
N TYR A 135 17.90 11.52 -6.40
CA TYR A 135 18.33 10.41 -5.53
C TYR A 135 17.25 9.95 -4.54
N ALA A 136 16.53 10.90 -3.91
CA ALA A 136 15.47 10.57 -2.96
C ALA A 136 14.28 9.84 -3.63
N PRO A 137 13.69 10.34 -4.74
CA PRO A 137 12.69 9.60 -5.51
C PRO A 137 13.12 8.19 -5.95
N ALA A 138 14.39 8.01 -6.35
CA ALA A 138 14.91 6.69 -6.71
C ALA A 138 14.82 5.68 -5.55
N ILE A 139 15.13 6.11 -4.32
CA ILE A 139 14.99 5.29 -3.10
C ILE A 139 13.51 5.00 -2.79
N GLU A 140 12.63 5.96 -3.08
CA GLU A 140 11.19 5.86 -2.81
C GLU A 140 10.45 4.87 -3.71
N MET A 141 11.04 4.48 -4.86
CA MET A 141 10.51 3.43 -5.74
C MET A 141 10.27 2.09 -5.01
N CYS A 142 10.96 1.83 -3.89
CA CYS A 142 10.66 0.67 -3.07
C CYS A 142 9.28 0.82 -2.39
N ASN A 143 8.30 0.08 -2.89
CA ASN A 143 6.94 0.00 -2.34
C ASN A 143 6.84 -0.83 -1.03
N GLY A 144 7.91 -1.52 -0.61
CA GLY A 144 7.98 -2.27 0.65
C GLY A 144 7.18 -3.59 0.69
N ALA A 145 6.79 -4.16 -0.46
CA ALA A 145 5.99 -5.37 -0.52
C ALA A 145 6.68 -6.67 -0.02
N GLY A 146 7.99 -6.64 0.26
CA GLY A 146 8.70 -7.82 0.78
C GLY A 146 8.97 -8.92 -0.24
N VAL A 147 8.70 -8.69 -1.54
CA VAL A 147 9.00 -9.65 -2.63
C VAL A 147 10.49 -10.05 -2.67
N CYS A 148 11.37 -9.20 -2.16
CA CYS A 148 12.80 -9.48 -2.01
C CYS A 148 13.13 -10.52 -0.94
N ARG A 149 12.19 -10.93 -0.07
CA ARG A 149 12.37 -11.99 0.93
C ARG A 149 12.22 -13.41 0.36
N LYS A 150 12.49 -13.58 -0.93
CA LYS A 150 12.42 -14.88 -1.61
C LYS A 150 13.59 -15.77 -1.19
N LEU A 151 13.32 -17.07 -1.07
CA LEU A 151 14.31 -18.09 -0.67
C LEU A 151 14.83 -18.90 -1.87
N GLY A 152 14.19 -18.80 -3.04
CA GLY A 152 14.57 -19.56 -4.23
C GLY A 152 14.53 -18.71 -5.50
N GLY A 153 15.57 -18.86 -6.33
CA GLY A 153 15.61 -18.39 -7.71
C GLY A 153 15.72 -16.88 -7.95
N GLY A 154 16.24 -16.53 -9.13
CA GLY A 154 16.40 -15.16 -9.62
C GLY A 154 17.57 -14.39 -9.00
N THR A 155 17.92 -13.26 -9.60
CA THR A 155 19.18 -12.54 -9.31
C THR A 155 19.06 -11.45 -8.25
N MET A 156 17.85 -10.97 -7.95
CA MET A 156 17.65 -9.97 -6.90
C MET A 156 17.81 -10.55 -5.49
N CYS A 157 18.73 -9.97 -4.70
CA CYS A 157 18.99 -10.25 -3.27
C CYS A 157 19.59 -11.63 -2.91
N PRO A 158 20.73 -12.04 -3.51
CA PRO A 158 21.40 -13.30 -3.14
C PRO A 158 21.87 -13.32 -1.68
N SER A 159 22.21 -12.15 -1.11
CA SER A 159 22.59 -12.03 0.31
C SER A 159 21.48 -12.53 1.24
N TYR A 160 20.25 -12.05 1.09
CA TYR A 160 19.12 -12.53 1.91
C TYR A 160 18.86 -14.03 1.71
N MET A 161 19.05 -14.59 0.52
CA MET A 161 18.88 -16.04 0.32
C MET A 161 19.88 -16.86 1.14
N ALA A 162 21.11 -16.35 1.27
CA ALA A 162 22.17 -16.99 2.04
C ALA A 162 21.99 -16.77 3.55
N THR A 163 21.69 -15.54 3.97
CA THR A 163 21.67 -15.15 5.40
C THR A 163 20.30 -15.28 6.06
N ARG A 164 19.24 -15.05 5.29
CA ARG A 164 17.84 -14.92 5.73
C ARG A 164 17.58 -13.73 6.65
N ASP A 165 18.52 -12.79 6.71
CA ASP A 165 18.41 -11.62 7.56
C ASP A 165 17.80 -10.43 6.82
N GLU A 166 16.80 -9.76 7.42
CA GLU A 166 16.06 -8.67 6.76
C GLU A 166 16.98 -7.54 6.26
N HIS A 167 18.06 -7.24 6.98
CA HIS A 167 19.02 -6.18 6.60
C HIS A 167 19.68 -6.44 5.22
N ASP A 168 19.74 -7.69 4.80
CA ASP A 168 20.27 -8.10 3.50
C ASP A 168 19.28 -7.98 2.34
N THR A 169 18.05 -7.57 2.61
CA THR A 169 17.04 -7.32 1.58
C THR A 169 17.21 -5.95 0.94
N THR A 170 16.81 -5.82 -0.32
CA THR A 170 16.72 -4.50 -0.98
C THR A 170 15.74 -3.56 -0.29
N ARG A 171 14.65 -4.09 0.31
CA ARG A 171 13.69 -3.25 1.04
C ARG A 171 14.30 -2.66 2.31
N ALA A 172 15.12 -3.41 3.04
CA ALA A 172 15.77 -2.90 4.24
C ALA A 172 16.79 -1.81 3.89
N ARG A 173 17.57 -2.01 2.83
CA ARG A 173 18.51 -0.99 2.33
C ARG A 173 17.79 0.28 1.88
N ALA A 174 16.71 0.14 1.10
CA ALA A 174 15.90 1.29 0.67
C ALA A 174 15.24 2.01 1.86
N ASN A 175 14.73 1.28 2.85
CA ASN A 175 14.16 1.88 4.05
C ASN A 175 15.23 2.58 4.90
N SER A 176 16.42 2.00 5.02
CA SER A 176 17.54 2.61 5.77
C SER A 176 17.98 3.93 5.13
N LEU A 177 18.16 3.94 3.81
CA LEU A 177 18.49 5.17 3.07
C LEU A 177 17.38 6.21 3.20
N ARG A 178 16.11 5.79 3.09
CA ARG A 178 14.96 6.71 3.24
C ARG A 178 14.90 7.33 4.62
N ASN A 179 15.11 6.54 5.67
CA ASN A 179 15.13 7.05 7.05
C ASN A 179 16.28 8.04 7.25
N ALA A 180 17.49 7.70 6.78
CA ALA A 180 18.63 8.59 6.82
C ALA A 180 18.36 9.92 6.10
N LEU A 181 17.76 9.87 4.90
CA LEU A 181 17.42 11.09 4.14
C LEU A 181 16.30 11.91 4.77
N SER A 182 15.40 11.28 5.53
CA SER A 182 14.23 11.95 6.14
C SER A 182 14.42 12.28 7.63
N GLY A 183 15.62 12.08 8.18
CA GLY A 183 15.96 12.39 9.56
C GLY A 183 15.25 11.52 10.60
N ARG A 184 15.01 10.25 10.27
CA ARG A 184 14.36 9.25 11.14
C ARG A 184 15.32 8.18 11.64
#